data_AF-A0A1X4HXC8-F1
#
_entry.id   AF-A0A1X4HXC8-F1
#
_cell.length_a   1.000
_cell.length_b   1.000
_cell.length_c   1.000
_cell.angle_alpha   90.00
_cell.angle_beta   90.00
_cell.angle_gamma   90.00
#
_symmetry.space_group_name_H-M   'P 1'
#
loop_
_entity.id
_entity.type
_entity.pdbx_description
1 polymer ?
#
loop_
_entity_poly.entity_id
_entity_poly.type
_entity_poly.pdbx_seq_one_letter_code
_entity_poly.pdbx_strand_id
1 'polypeptide(L)'
;MSGRTMGGAPAPDPDENRRQVLYWRLLARLFDPEEQASLESASLAVVEDVGLPSALLDPQASVDSVVQRHPELAAEFDGLMTPEPDEDGARDRAAEVRRAALASKVLLNVFASGSGTVTAEQLARWQSDAGWLERALGCRPGELRGGGNRAG
;
A
#
# COMPACT_ATOMS: atom_id res chain seq x y z
N MET A 1 35.72 -24.95 -28.20
CA MET A 1 34.95 -24.88 -26.94
C MET A 1 34.99 -23.44 -26.45
N SER A 2 34.06 -22.61 -26.90
CA SER A 2 33.95 -21.21 -26.42
C SER A 2 33.13 -21.21 -25.14
N GLY A 3 33.78 -20.81 -24.03
CA GLY A 3 33.15 -20.68 -22.73
C GLY A 3 32.10 -19.57 -22.76
N ARG A 4 30.85 -19.94 -22.50
CA ARG A 4 29.76 -19.01 -22.22
C ARG A 4 30.05 -18.39 -20.85
N THR A 5 30.47 -17.13 -20.81
CA THR A 5 30.41 -16.32 -19.60
C THR A 5 28.96 -16.29 -19.13
N MET A 6 28.64 -17.03 -18.06
CA MET A 6 27.45 -16.77 -17.27
C MET A 6 27.61 -15.35 -16.73
N GLY A 7 26.88 -14.39 -17.29
CA GLY A 7 26.72 -13.09 -16.67
C GLY A 7 26.23 -13.32 -15.24
N GLY A 8 27.01 -12.86 -14.26
CA GLY A 8 26.63 -12.95 -12.85
C GLY A 8 25.24 -12.35 -12.67
N ALA A 9 24.36 -13.08 -11.96
CA ALA A 9 23.06 -12.55 -11.61
C ALA A 9 23.25 -11.17 -10.95
N PRO A 10 22.46 -10.16 -11.31
CA PRO A 10 22.56 -8.84 -10.68
C PRO A 10 22.44 -9.01 -9.16
N ALA A 11 23.30 -8.31 -8.42
CA ALA A 11 23.23 -8.31 -6.97
C ALA A 11 21.82 -7.89 -6.54
N PRO A 12 21.24 -8.52 -5.49
CA PRO A 12 19.90 -8.21 -5.04
C PRO A 12 19.80 -6.72 -4.67
N ASP A 13 18.83 -6.04 -5.27
CA ASP A 13 18.52 -4.64 -5.00
C ASP A 13 17.83 -4.56 -3.62
N PRO A 14 18.43 -3.88 -2.61
CA PRO A 14 17.90 -3.85 -1.25
C PRO A 14 16.51 -3.23 -1.18
N ASP A 15 16.22 -2.23 -2.02
CA ASP A 15 14.91 -1.56 -2.03
C ASP A 15 13.85 -2.42 -2.72
N GLU A 16 14.24 -3.21 -3.73
CA GLU A 16 13.38 -4.25 -4.30
C GLU A 16 12.95 -5.27 -3.23
N ASN A 17 13.90 -5.75 -2.43
CA ASN A 17 13.61 -6.69 -1.34
C ASN A 17 12.70 -6.08 -0.28
N ARG A 18 12.98 -4.83 0.14
CA ARG A 18 12.13 -4.09 1.08
C ARG A 18 10.69 -3.97 0.58
N ARG A 19 10.52 -3.63 -0.70
CA ARG A 19 9.20 -3.58 -1.34
C ARG A 19 8.51 -4.96 -1.33
N GLN A 20 9.24 -6.01 -1.68
CA GLN A 20 8.69 -7.37 -1.69
C GLN A 20 8.22 -7.81 -0.31
N VAL A 21 8.94 -7.47 0.76
CA VAL A 21 8.52 -7.76 2.15
C VAL A 21 7.15 -7.13 2.46
N LEU A 22 6.94 -5.86 2.08
CA LEU A 22 5.67 -5.16 2.30
C LEU A 22 4.51 -5.83 1.54
N TYR A 23 4.74 -6.25 0.29
CA TYR A 23 3.73 -6.96 -0.49
C TYR A 23 3.47 -8.37 0.03
N TRP A 24 4.50 -9.08 0.48
CA TRP A 24 4.30 -10.40 1.08
C TRP A 24 3.51 -10.32 2.38
N ARG A 25 3.78 -9.32 3.21
CA ARG A 25 2.95 -9.06 4.40
C ARG A 25 1.51 -8.76 4.02
N LEU A 26 1.26 -7.88 3.04
CA LEU A 26 -0.08 -7.58 2.55
C LEU A 26 -0.82 -8.87 2.14
N LEU A 27 -0.21 -9.66 1.26
CA LEU A 27 -0.81 -10.90 0.77
C LEU A 27 -1.07 -11.88 1.91
N ALA A 28 -0.10 -12.08 2.80
CA ALA A 28 -0.27 -12.94 3.98
C ALA A 28 -1.49 -12.49 4.81
N ARG A 29 -1.62 -11.19 5.10
CA ARG A 29 -2.73 -10.65 5.91
C ARG A 29 -4.09 -10.69 5.22
N LEU A 30 -4.14 -10.64 3.89
CA LEU A 30 -5.38 -10.76 3.13
C LEU A 30 -5.95 -12.18 3.15
N PHE A 31 -5.08 -13.20 3.16
CA PHE A 31 -5.50 -14.60 3.13
C PHE A 31 -5.55 -15.23 4.52
N ASP A 32 -4.77 -14.73 5.48
CA ASP A 32 -4.69 -15.23 6.85
C ASP A 32 -4.70 -14.06 7.86
N PRO A 33 -5.64 -14.03 8.82
CA PRO A 33 -5.60 -13.05 9.90
C PRO A 33 -4.36 -13.17 10.79
N GLU A 34 -3.73 -14.35 10.86
CA GLU A 34 -2.52 -14.57 11.67
C GLU A 34 -1.28 -14.02 10.96
N GLU A 35 -0.59 -13.11 11.65
CA GLU A 35 0.58 -12.44 11.09
C GLU A 35 1.86 -13.22 11.40
N GLN A 36 2.70 -13.43 10.37
CA GLN A 36 4.02 -14.04 10.57
C GLN A 36 4.97 -13.03 11.21
N ALA A 37 5.51 -13.36 12.40
CA ALA A 37 6.38 -12.47 13.18
C ALA A 37 7.61 -11.95 12.42
N SER A 38 8.15 -12.74 11.47
CA SER A 38 9.26 -12.33 10.62
C SER A 38 8.87 -11.24 9.62
N LEU A 39 7.69 -11.35 9.00
CA LEU A 39 7.14 -10.35 8.07
C LEU A 39 6.72 -9.08 8.81
N GLU A 40 6.17 -9.22 10.01
CA GLU A 40 5.85 -8.08 10.89
C GLU A 40 7.12 -7.28 11.21
N SER A 41 8.13 -7.95 11.77
CA SER A 41 9.39 -7.32 12.18
C SER A 41 10.12 -6.68 11.00
N ALA A 42 10.18 -7.39 9.86
CA ALA A 42 10.83 -6.87 8.66
C ALA A 42 10.08 -5.67 8.05
N SER A 43 8.75 -5.70 8.05
CA SER A 43 7.95 -4.58 7.54
C SER A 43 8.04 -3.35 8.44
N LEU A 44 8.09 -3.56 9.77
CA LEU A 44 8.30 -2.48 10.74
C LEU A 44 9.64 -1.77 10.48
N ALA A 45 10.72 -2.53 10.34
CA ALA A 45 12.03 -1.99 10.02
C ALA A 45 12.02 -1.19 8.70
N VAL A 46 11.34 -1.71 7.66
CA VAL A 46 11.20 -0.99 6.38
C VAL A 46 10.47 0.35 6.56
N VAL A 47 9.33 0.36 7.26
CA VAL A 47 8.51 1.56 7.47
C VAL A 47 9.26 2.63 8.28
N GLU A 48 9.99 2.21 9.32
CA GLU A 48 10.84 3.10 10.10
C GLU A 48 12.00 3.67 9.28
N ASP A 49 12.69 2.83 8.50
CA ASP A 49 13.81 3.22 7.63
C ASP A 49 13.41 4.29 6.61
N VAL A 50 12.20 4.21 6.05
CA VAL A 50 11.69 5.19 5.07
C VAL A 50 10.97 6.38 5.72
N GLY A 51 11.01 6.49 7.06
CA GLY A 51 10.45 7.61 7.80
C GLY A 51 8.91 7.68 7.75
N LEU A 52 8.25 6.53 7.67
CA LEU A 52 6.79 6.43 7.73
C LEU A 52 6.33 5.99 9.13
N PRO A 53 5.10 6.36 9.56
CA PRO A 53 4.60 5.97 10.87
C PRO A 53 4.24 4.48 10.91
N SER A 54 4.60 3.80 12.00
CA SER A 54 4.29 2.38 12.22
C SER A 54 2.78 2.08 12.25
N ALA A 55 1.95 3.09 12.51
CA ALA A 55 0.49 3.01 12.40
C ALA A 55 -0.01 2.59 10.99
N LEU A 56 0.82 2.70 9.94
CA LEU A 56 0.52 2.13 8.63
C LEU A 56 0.49 0.59 8.61
N LEU A 57 1.17 -0.06 9.55
CA LEU A 57 1.17 -1.52 9.65
C LEU A 57 0.03 -2.04 10.50
N ASP A 58 -0.58 -1.21 11.35
CA ASP A 58 -1.72 -1.58 12.18
C ASP A 58 -2.96 -1.87 11.31
N PRO A 59 -3.47 -3.12 11.29
CA PRO A 59 -4.66 -3.48 10.53
C PRO A 59 -5.95 -2.83 11.05
N GLN A 60 -5.97 -2.36 12.30
CA GLN A 60 -7.16 -1.76 12.92
C GLN A 60 -7.25 -0.24 12.72
N ALA A 61 -6.13 0.42 12.45
CA ALA A 61 -6.11 1.85 12.13
C ALA A 61 -6.81 2.11 10.78
N SER A 62 -7.76 3.03 10.71
CA SER A 62 -8.25 3.53 9.41
C SER A 62 -7.19 4.41 8.74
N VAL A 63 -7.28 4.61 7.42
CA VAL A 63 -6.42 5.58 6.73
C VAL A 63 -6.67 6.99 7.27
N ASP A 64 -7.94 7.36 7.54
CA ASP A 64 -8.28 8.62 8.21
C ASP A 64 -7.59 8.79 9.56
N SER A 65 -7.54 7.72 10.37
CA SER A 65 -6.91 7.76 11.70
C SER A 65 -5.40 7.99 11.60
N VAL A 66 -4.76 7.47 10.55
CA VAL A 66 -3.34 7.72 10.27
C VAL A 66 -3.17 9.16 9.81
N VAL A 67 -3.92 9.62 8.81
CA VAL A 67 -3.83 10.98 8.26
C VAL A 67 -4.18 12.05 9.30
N GLN A 68 -5.13 11.79 10.21
CA GLN A 68 -5.45 12.71 11.29
C GLN A 68 -4.26 12.95 12.22
N ARG A 69 -3.41 11.93 12.42
CA ARG A 69 -2.19 12.03 13.25
C ARG A 69 -0.98 12.50 12.45
N HIS A 70 -0.97 12.24 11.15
CA HIS A 70 0.11 12.50 10.19
C HIS A 70 -0.46 13.21 8.95
N PRO A 71 -0.90 14.48 9.08
CA PRO A 71 -1.61 15.20 8.02
C PRO A 71 -0.77 15.37 6.75
N GLU A 72 0.56 15.37 6.86
CA GLU A 72 1.50 15.39 5.73
C GLU A 72 1.31 14.22 4.75
N LEU A 73 0.83 13.07 5.23
CA LEU A 73 0.62 11.89 4.38
C LEU A 73 -0.61 12.03 3.47
N ALA A 74 -1.53 12.96 3.75
CA ALA A 74 -2.77 13.09 3.00
C ALA A 74 -2.54 13.26 1.49
N ALA A 75 -1.55 14.10 1.13
CA ALA A 75 -1.21 14.37 -0.26
C ALA A 75 -0.48 13.19 -0.93
N GLU A 76 0.24 12.38 -0.16
CA GLU A 76 0.96 11.21 -0.68
C GLU A 76 0.00 10.08 -1.13
N PHE A 77 -1.23 10.06 -0.61
CA PHE A 77 -2.25 9.11 -1.05
C PHE A 77 -2.93 9.50 -2.36
N ASP A 78 -2.82 10.75 -2.83
CA ASP A 78 -3.47 11.19 -4.07
C ASP A 78 -2.68 10.68 -5.29
N GLY A 79 -3.32 9.91 -6.18
CA GLY A 79 -2.67 9.34 -7.37
C GLY A 79 -1.56 8.31 -7.07
N LEU A 80 -1.49 7.81 -5.82
CA LEU A 80 -0.46 6.89 -5.34
C LEU A 80 -0.24 5.67 -6.24
N MET A 81 -1.32 5.10 -6.78
CA MET A 81 -1.31 3.90 -7.64
C MET A 81 -1.22 4.21 -9.13
N THR A 82 -1.10 5.50 -9.49
CA THR A 82 -0.93 5.98 -10.87
C THR A 82 0.32 6.85 -10.98
N PRO A 83 1.53 6.32 -10.71
CA PRO A 83 2.77 7.06 -10.95
C PRO A 83 2.86 7.54 -12.40
N GLU A 84 3.19 8.82 -12.58
CA GLU A 84 3.78 9.25 -13.84
C GLU A 84 5.19 8.65 -13.96
N PRO A 85 5.60 8.19 -15.15
CA PRO A 85 6.97 7.75 -15.37
C PRO A 85 7.91 8.94 -15.25
N ASP A 86 9.05 8.74 -14.59
CA ASP A 86 10.12 9.76 -14.55
C ASP A 86 10.60 10.09 -15.97
N GLU A 87 10.91 11.37 -16.22
CA GLU A 87 11.30 11.88 -17.56
C GLU A 87 12.51 11.12 -18.16
N ASP A 88 13.42 10.67 -17.29
CA ASP A 88 14.62 9.91 -17.66
C ASP A 88 14.40 8.38 -17.67
N GLY A 89 13.19 7.92 -17.33
CA GLY A 89 12.85 6.50 -17.18
C GLY A 89 13.56 5.78 -16.02
N ALA A 90 14.31 6.52 -15.20
CA ALA A 90 15.00 6.01 -14.03
C ALA A 90 13.99 5.86 -12.88
N ARG A 91 13.85 4.65 -12.32
CA ARG A 91 12.94 4.38 -11.21
C ARG A 91 13.57 4.78 -9.89
N ASP A 92 12.98 5.75 -9.18
CA ASP A 92 13.34 6.02 -7.78
C ASP A 92 12.89 4.86 -6.87
N ARG A 93 13.84 3.98 -6.55
CA ARG A 93 13.58 2.77 -5.75
C ARG A 93 13.15 3.07 -4.32
N ALA A 94 13.68 4.13 -3.71
CA ALA A 94 13.29 4.53 -2.36
C ALA A 94 11.86 5.04 -2.35
N ALA A 95 11.47 5.85 -3.35
CA ALA A 95 10.09 6.27 -3.53
C ALA A 95 9.15 5.09 -3.82
N GLU A 96 9.60 4.07 -4.55
CA GLU A 96 8.82 2.83 -4.76
C GLU A 96 8.56 2.06 -3.46
N VAL A 97 9.51 2.02 -2.52
CA VAL A 97 9.31 1.37 -1.20
C VAL A 97 8.31 2.16 -0.36
N ARG A 98 8.45 3.50 -0.31
CA ARG A 98 7.52 4.38 0.41
C ARG A 98 6.10 4.24 -0.15
N ARG A 99 5.96 4.25 -1.48
CA ARG A 99 4.69 4.01 -2.18
C ARG A 99 4.09 2.65 -1.85
N ALA A 100 4.91 1.59 -1.82
CA ALA A 100 4.43 0.25 -1.51
C ALA A 100 3.86 0.16 -0.09
N ALA A 101 4.45 0.83 0.90
CA ALA A 101 3.91 0.86 2.26
C ALA A 101 2.54 1.53 2.32
N LEU A 102 2.39 2.71 1.68
CA LEU A 102 1.12 3.43 1.60
C LEU A 102 0.06 2.64 0.83
N ALA A 103 0.44 2.01 -0.30
CA ALA A 103 -0.46 1.23 -1.13
C ALA A 103 -0.94 -0.01 -0.37
N SER A 104 -0.04 -0.72 0.31
CA SER A 104 -0.38 -1.86 1.16
C SER A 104 -1.37 -1.48 2.26
N LYS A 105 -1.23 -0.29 2.87
CA LYS A 105 -2.19 0.19 3.87
C LYS A 105 -3.60 0.34 3.28
N VAL A 106 -3.73 1.04 2.16
CA VAL A 106 -5.01 1.27 1.49
C VAL A 106 -5.65 -0.05 1.07
N LEU A 107 -4.88 -0.94 0.43
CA LEU A 107 -5.36 -2.23 -0.04
C LEU A 107 -5.81 -3.12 1.13
N LEU A 108 -5.04 -3.16 2.22
CA LEU A 108 -5.39 -3.95 3.39
C LEU A 108 -6.72 -3.49 4.00
N ASN A 109 -6.91 -2.19 4.20
CA ASN A 109 -8.13 -1.66 4.81
C ASN A 109 -9.39 -1.88 3.96
N VAL A 110 -9.27 -1.88 2.63
CA VAL A 110 -10.41 -2.09 1.74
C VAL A 110 -10.72 -3.57 1.52
N PHE A 111 -9.69 -4.42 1.40
CA PHE A 111 -9.86 -5.83 0.99
C PHE A 111 -9.81 -6.84 2.13
N ALA A 112 -9.21 -6.51 3.28
CA ALA A 112 -9.27 -7.35 4.48
C ALA A 112 -10.56 -7.11 5.29
N SER A 113 -11.69 -6.91 4.61
CA SER A 113 -13.00 -6.82 5.26
C SER A 113 -13.32 -8.19 5.85
N GLY A 114 -13.32 -8.31 7.17
CA GLY A 114 -13.66 -9.55 7.88
C GLY A 114 -15.03 -10.12 7.48
N SER A 115 -15.30 -11.37 7.87
CA SER A 115 -16.59 -12.01 7.62
C SER A 115 -17.62 -11.70 8.72
N GLY A 116 -18.91 -11.70 8.37
CA GLY A 116 -20.02 -11.59 9.33
C GLY A 116 -20.82 -10.29 9.25
N THR A 117 -21.63 -10.02 10.27
CA THR A 117 -22.47 -8.82 10.33
C THR A 117 -21.63 -7.60 10.66
N VAL A 118 -21.74 -6.57 9.82
CA VAL A 118 -21.09 -5.28 10.04
C VAL A 118 -22.03 -4.29 10.69
N THR A 119 -21.52 -3.52 11.64
CA THR A 119 -22.22 -2.37 12.22
C THR A 119 -22.22 -1.19 11.24
N ALA A 120 -23.13 -0.23 11.44
CA ALA A 120 -23.15 1.00 10.66
C ALA A 120 -21.83 1.79 10.76
N GLU A 121 -21.19 1.76 11.94
CA GLU A 121 -19.89 2.40 12.17
C GLU A 121 -18.76 1.72 11.38
N GLN A 122 -18.72 0.39 11.37
CA GLN A 122 -17.74 -0.37 10.58
C GLN A 122 -17.95 -0.13 9.08
N LEU A 123 -19.21 -0.07 8.63
CA LEU A 123 -19.52 0.26 7.24
C LEU A 123 -19.06 1.68 6.88
N ALA A 124 -19.33 2.68 7.72
CA ALA A 124 -18.90 4.06 7.49
C ALA A 124 -17.37 4.18 7.45
N ARG A 125 -16.66 3.47 8.34
CA ARG A 125 -15.19 3.40 8.34
C ARG A 125 -14.66 2.81 7.04
N TRP A 126 -15.19 1.65 6.62
CA TRP A 126 -14.81 1.02 5.35
C TRP A 126 -15.11 1.92 4.15
N GLN A 127 -16.26 2.61 4.13
CA GLN A 127 -16.58 3.59 3.08
C GLN A 127 -15.57 4.74 3.03
N SER A 128 -15.04 5.18 4.17
CA SER A 128 -14.00 6.20 4.18
C SER A 128 -12.69 5.66 3.60
N ASP A 129 -12.25 4.46 4.02
CA ASP A 129 -11.05 3.81 3.48
C ASP A 129 -11.18 3.50 1.97
N ALA A 130 -12.37 3.14 1.49
CA ALA A 130 -12.64 3.00 0.06
C ALA A 130 -12.52 4.35 -0.69
N GLY A 131 -12.85 5.47 -0.03
CA GLY A 131 -12.61 6.82 -0.55
C GLY A 131 -11.12 7.12 -0.73
N TRP A 132 -10.27 6.64 0.16
CA TRP A 132 -8.81 6.74 0.02
C TRP A 132 -8.27 5.89 -1.12
N LEU A 133 -8.83 4.70 -1.36
CA LEU A 133 -8.49 3.90 -2.55
C LEU A 133 -8.87 4.60 -3.85
N GLU A 134 -10.06 5.22 -3.91
CA GLU A 134 -10.48 6.00 -5.07
C GLU A 134 -9.48 7.14 -5.36
N ARG A 135 -9.08 7.89 -4.34
CA ARG A 135 -8.05 8.95 -4.47
C ARG A 135 -6.70 8.41 -4.93
N ALA A 136 -6.27 7.27 -4.38
CA ALA A 136 -5.03 6.60 -4.77
C ALA A 136 -5.03 6.18 -6.25
N LEU A 137 -6.20 5.87 -6.82
CA LEU A 137 -6.39 5.55 -8.23
C LEU A 137 -6.63 6.79 -9.12
N GLY A 138 -6.61 8.00 -8.54
CA GLY A 138 -6.90 9.24 -9.26
C GLY A 138 -8.39 9.52 -9.50
N CYS A 139 -9.28 8.78 -8.84
CA CYS A 139 -10.73 8.98 -8.89
C CYS A 139 -11.23 9.89 -7.76
N ARG A 140 -12.43 10.45 -7.93
CA ARG A 140 -13.10 11.18 -6.84
C ARG A 140 -13.71 10.19 -5.83
N PRO A 141 -13.78 10.53 -4.53
CA PRO A 141 -14.50 9.72 -3.57
C PRO A 141 -15.96 9.48 -3.98
N GLY A 142 -16.37 8.22 -4.06
CA GLY A 142 -17.68 7.73 -4.46
C GLY A 142 -17.78 7.28 -5.91
N GLU A 143 -16.81 7.65 -6.77
CA GLU A 143 -16.86 7.42 -8.21
C GLU A 143 -16.83 5.94 -8.60
N LEU A 144 -16.15 5.08 -7.82
CA LEU A 144 -16.07 3.64 -8.09
C LEU A 144 -17.18 2.83 -7.42
N ARG A 145 -17.89 3.42 -6.44
CA ARG A 145 -18.87 2.72 -5.59
C ARG A 145 -20.32 2.80 -6.11
N GLY A 146 -20.62 3.80 -6.93
CA GLY A 146 -21.93 3.98 -7.56
C GLY A 146 -21.79 3.91 -9.08
N GLY A 147 -22.20 2.78 -9.67
CA GLY A 147 -22.12 2.52 -11.11
C GLY A 147 -22.50 3.73 -11.96
N GLY A 148 -21.68 4.00 -12.97
CA GLY A 148 -21.71 5.21 -13.78
C GLY A 148 -23.12 5.69 -14.13
N ASN A 149 -23.49 6.84 -13.55
CA ASN A 149 -24.42 7.75 -14.19
C ASN A 149 -23.68 9.06 -14.48
N ARG A 150 -22.74 9.00 -15.43
CA ARG A 150 -22.51 10.14 -16.34
C ARG A 150 -23.58 10.06 -17.42
N ALA A 151 -24.72 10.68 -17.15
CA ALA A 151 -25.58 11.21 -18.19
C ALA A 151 -25.18 12.67 -18.41
N GLY A 152 -24.82 13.02 -19.65
CA GLY A 152 -24.62 14.40 -20.11
C GLY A 152 -23.17 14.86 -20.15
#